data_AF-A0A844FF46-F1
#
_entry.id   AF-A0A844FF46-F1
#
_cell.length_a   1.000
_cell.length_b   1.000
_cell.length_c   1.000
_cell.angle_alpha   90.00
_cell.angle_beta   90.00
_cell.angle_gamma   90.00
#
_symmetry.space_group_name_H-M   'P 1'
#
loop_
_entity.id
_entity.type
_entity.pdbx_description
1 polymer ?
#
loop_
_entity_poly.entity_id
_entity_poly.type
_entity_poly.pdbx_seq_one_letter_code
_entity_poly.pdbx_strand_id
1 'polypeptide(L)'
;MIDIIKAEFQKSKRTSTNKFIIVTPLLTFLLCLLWGGGQNGAYNWWYVMFLPGMLAIISAQVITREKNLSYKGLFLYPQDKGSIWLGKILYISILLIFTSLIFMIGIVIV
;
A
#
# COMPACT_ATOMS: atom_id res chain seq x y z
N MET A 1 5.71 -18.30 -6.67
CA MET A 1 5.59 -16.90 -6.18
C MET A 1 4.20 -16.31 -6.35
N ILE A 2 3.55 -16.52 -7.50
CA ILE A 2 2.19 -16.02 -7.77
C ILE A 2 1.19 -16.44 -6.67
N ASP A 3 1.26 -17.69 -6.19
CA ASP A 3 0.33 -18.17 -5.15
C ASP A 3 0.54 -17.48 -3.79
N ILE A 4 1.79 -17.14 -3.45
CA ILE A 4 2.10 -16.37 -2.24
C ILE A 4 1.49 -14.97 -2.36
N ILE A 5 1.64 -14.32 -3.50
CA ILE A 5 1.06 -12.99 -3.75
C ILE A 5 -0.47 -13.05 -3.68
N LYS A 6 -1.09 -14.06 -4.33
CA LYS A 6 -2.55 -14.27 -4.24
C LYS A 6 -3.01 -14.48 -2.80
N ALA A 7 -2.25 -15.24 -2.00
CA ALA A 7 -2.55 -15.44 -0.59
C ALA A 7 -2.49 -14.12 0.20
N GLU A 8 -1.51 -13.24 -0.06
CA GLU A 8 -1.45 -11.91 0.57
C GLU A 8 -2.64 -11.02 0.18
N PHE A 9 -3.05 -11.02 -1.09
CA PHE A 9 -4.28 -10.35 -1.53
C PHE A 9 -5.53 -10.90 -0.82
N GLN A 10 -5.63 -12.22 -0.63
CA GLN A 10 -6.74 -12.81 0.12
C GLN A 10 -6.72 -12.45 1.61
N LYS A 11 -5.55 -12.42 2.25
CA LYS A 11 -5.39 -11.99 3.66
C LYS A 11 -5.84 -10.54 3.87
N SER A 12 -5.60 -9.68 2.88
CA SER A 12 -5.93 -8.25 2.92
C SER A 12 -7.31 -7.89 2.36
N LYS A 13 -8.01 -8.80 1.66
CA LYS A 13 -9.34 -8.54 1.06
C LYS A 13 -10.37 -7.95 2.03
N ARG A 14 -10.30 -8.29 3.32
CA ARG A 14 -11.22 -7.80 4.37
C ARG A 14 -10.63 -6.69 5.24
N THR A 15 -9.48 -6.14 4.86
CA THR A 15 -8.80 -5.08 5.61
C THR A 15 -9.04 -3.71 4.97
N SER A 16 -8.93 -2.66 5.77
CA SER A 16 -9.06 -1.28 5.30
C SER A 16 -7.90 -0.83 4.40
N THR A 17 -6.88 -1.67 4.18
CA THR A 17 -5.72 -1.38 3.32
C THR A 17 -6.13 -0.96 1.92
N ASN A 18 -7.08 -1.68 1.30
CA ASN A 18 -7.57 -1.36 -0.04
C ASN A 18 -8.28 -0.01 -0.11
N LYS A 19 -8.98 0.39 0.97
CA LYS A 19 -9.59 1.71 1.06
C LYS A 19 -8.52 2.80 1.17
N PHE A 20 -7.47 2.53 1.95
CA PHE A 20 -6.38 3.47 2.19
C PHE A 20 -5.67 3.83 0.86
N ILE A 21 -5.40 2.85 0.00
CA ILE A 21 -4.75 3.06 -1.31
C ILE A 21 -5.48 4.06 -2.20
N ILE A 22 -6.81 4.14 -2.10
CA ILE A 22 -7.64 5.07 -2.87
C ILE A 22 -7.80 6.39 -2.13
N VAL A 23 -8.01 6.35 -0.82
CA VAL A 23 -8.24 7.54 0.02
C VAL A 23 -6.99 8.43 0.07
N THR A 24 -5.80 7.84 0.13
CA THR A 24 -4.54 8.59 0.26
C THR A 24 -4.30 9.59 -0.88
N PRO A 25 -4.33 9.19 -2.18
CA PRO A 25 -4.18 10.15 -3.27
C PRO A 25 -5.32 11.18 -3.32
N LEU A 26 -6.56 10.80 -3.00
CA LEU A 26 -7.68 11.75 -2.94
C LEU A 26 -7.47 12.82 -1.85
N LEU A 27 -6.97 12.43 -0.68
CA LEU A 27 -6.63 13.38 0.39
C LEU A 27 -5.53 14.35 -0.03
N THR A 28 -4.55 13.90 -0.84
CA THR A 28 -3.48 14.77 -1.32
C THR A 28 -4.00 15.87 -2.24
N PHE A 29 -4.95 15.54 -3.12
CA PHE A 29 -5.59 16.53 -3.98
C PHE A 29 -6.47 17.48 -3.18
N LEU A 30 -7.24 16.97 -2.22
CA LEU A 30 -8.04 17.81 -1.33
C LEU A 30 -7.18 18.81 -0.57
N LEU A 31 -6.03 18.38 -0.02
CA LEU A 31 -5.08 19.27 0.63
C LEU A 31 -4.51 20.32 -0.32
N CYS A 32 -4.14 19.92 -1.54
CA CYS A 32 -3.62 20.84 -2.53
C CYS A 32 -4.67 21.89 -2.97
N LEU A 33 -5.95 21.50 -3.08
CA LEU A 33 -7.03 22.41 -3.39
C LEU A 33 -7.29 23.42 -2.25
N LEU A 34 -7.13 23.00 -0.99
CA LEU A 34 -7.36 23.86 0.18
C LEU A 34 -6.19 24.81 0.46
N TRP A 35 -4.95 24.36 0.34
CA TRP A 35 -3.76 25.15 0.66
C TRP A 35 -3.08 25.80 -0.55
N GLY A 36 -3.55 25.50 -1.76
CA GLY A 36 -2.94 25.96 -2.99
C GLY A 36 -1.64 25.23 -3.35
N GLY A 37 -0.97 25.72 -4.40
CA GLY A 37 0.31 25.15 -4.88
C GLY A 37 0.19 24.29 -6.14
N GLY A 38 -1.03 24.02 -6.63
CA GLY A 38 -1.29 23.28 -7.87
C GLY A 38 -0.52 21.96 -7.94
N GLN A 39 -0.12 21.54 -9.14
CA GLN A 39 0.59 20.27 -9.33
C GLN A 39 1.88 20.15 -8.49
N ASN A 40 2.65 21.24 -8.34
CA ASN A 40 3.86 21.24 -7.53
C ASN A 40 3.59 20.98 -6.04
N GLY A 41 2.53 21.57 -5.50
CA GLY A 41 2.07 21.33 -4.14
C GLY A 41 1.63 19.88 -3.94
N ALA A 42 0.84 19.36 -4.88
CA ALA A 42 0.38 17.97 -4.84
C ALA A 42 1.55 16.98 -4.84
N TYR A 43 2.56 17.17 -5.71
CA TYR A 43 3.76 16.33 -5.72
C TYR A 43 4.55 16.43 -4.41
N ASN A 44 4.71 17.62 -3.84
CA ASN A 44 5.43 17.80 -2.59
C ASN A 44 4.77 17.01 -1.44
N TRP A 45 3.47 17.21 -1.23
CA TRP A 45 2.74 16.51 -0.17
C TRP A 45 2.70 15.00 -0.38
N TRP A 46 2.56 14.57 -1.63
CA TRP A 46 2.58 13.16 -1.99
C TRP A 46 3.88 12.49 -1.54
N TYR A 47 5.03 13.03 -1.93
CA TYR A 47 6.32 12.40 -1.64
C TYR A 47 6.82 12.62 -0.21
N VAL A 48 6.53 13.77 0.41
CA VAL A 48 7.03 14.07 1.76
C VAL A 48 6.22 13.35 2.84
N MET A 49 4.90 13.20 2.66
CA MET A 49 4.02 12.73 3.73
C MET A 49 3.24 11.47 3.36
N PHE A 50 2.49 11.51 2.26
CA PHE A 50 1.45 10.51 2.00
C PHE A 50 2.01 9.18 1.52
N LEU A 51 2.95 9.20 0.58
CA LEU A 51 3.60 8.01 0.07
C LEU A 51 4.40 7.26 1.16
N PRO A 52 5.33 7.89 1.90
CA PRO A 52 6.06 7.20 2.97
C PRO A 52 5.14 6.78 4.12
N GLY A 53 4.14 7.59 4.48
CA GLY A 53 3.16 7.26 5.51
C GLY A 53 2.32 6.04 5.13
N MET A 54 1.82 5.98 3.90
CA MET A 54 1.07 4.83 3.39
C MET A 54 1.94 3.57 3.38
N LEU A 55 3.19 3.66 2.90
CA LEU A 55 4.12 2.53 2.89
C LEU A 55 4.36 1.95 4.30
N ALA A 56 4.57 2.82 5.29
CA ALA A 56 4.73 2.42 6.68
C ALA A 56 3.47 1.71 7.23
N ILE A 57 2.28 2.26 6.94
CA ILE A 57 1.02 1.66 7.41
C ILE A 57 0.76 0.30 6.75
N ILE A 58 0.92 0.19 5.43
CA ILE A 58 0.70 -1.08 4.70
C ILE A 58 1.68 -2.14 5.21
N SER A 59 2.96 -1.82 5.36
CA SER A 59 3.96 -2.77 5.86
C SER A 59 3.65 -3.25 7.29
N ALA A 60 3.26 -2.33 8.19
CA ALA A 60 2.82 -2.69 9.54
C ALA A 60 1.57 -3.58 9.54
N GLN A 61 0.60 -3.33 8.65
CA GLN A 61 -0.62 -4.12 8.54
C GLN A 61 -0.36 -5.54 8.04
N VAL A 62 0.55 -5.73 7.09
CA VAL A 62 0.95 -7.08 6.62
C VAL A 62 1.49 -7.91 7.80
N ILE A 63 2.33 -7.34 8.64
CA ILE A 63 2.89 -8.02 9.82
C ILE A 63 1.81 -8.27 10.88
N THR A 64 0.98 -7.27 11.17
CA THR A 64 -0.11 -7.38 12.16
C THR A 64 -1.09 -8.49 11.78
N ARG A 65 -1.37 -8.65 10.48
CA ARG A 65 -2.25 -9.70 9.98
C ARG A 65 -1.67 -11.09 10.21
N GLU A 66 -0.36 -11.25 10.06
CA GLU A 66 0.31 -12.52 10.35
C GLU A 66 0.26 -12.86 11.84
N LYS A 67 0.47 -11.86 12.69
CA LYS A 67 0.34 -12.02 14.14
C LYS A 67 -1.08 -12.49 14.52
N ASN A 68 -2.11 -11.92 13.92
CA ASN A 68 -3.51 -12.32 14.14
C ASN A 68 -3.82 -13.75 13.66
N LEU A 69 -3.04 -14.29 12.72
CA LEU A 69 -3.11 -15.68 12.27
C LEU A 69 -2.11 -16.58 13.02
N SER A 70 -1.53 -16.08 14.12
CA SER A 70 -0.52 -16.76 14.93
C SER A 70 0.67 -17.28 14.10
N TYR A 71 1.01 -16.59 13.02
CA TYR A 71 2.08 -16.96 12.09
C TYR A 71 1.93 -18.38 11.48
N LYS A 72 0.75 -19.00 11.56
CA LYS A 72 0.51 -20.36 11.05
C LYS A 72 0.83 -20.46 9.56
N GLY A 73 0.46 -19.44 8.78
CA GLY A 73 0.76 -19.38 7.34
C GLY A 73 2.26 -19.21 7.01
N LEU A 74 3.08 -18.78 7.96
CA LEU A 74 4.53 -18.65 7.80
C LEU A 74 5.24 -19.96 8.22
N PHE A 75 4.83 -20.56 9.33
CA PHE A 75 5.48 -21.75 9.89
C PHE A 75 5.03 -23.07 9.29
N LEU A 76 3.78 -23.18 8.84
CA LEU A 76 3.24 -24.41 8.26
C LEU A 76 3.48 -24.52 6.76
N TYR A 77 3.96 -23.45 6.11
CA TYR A 77 4.17 -23.45 4.68
C TYR A 77 5.55 -24.06 4.34
N PRO A 78 5.61 -25.10 3.50
CA PRO A 78 6.85 -25.88 3.27
C PRO A 78 7.88 -25.19 2.36
N GLN A 79 7.64 -23.93 1.97
CA GLN A 79 8.57 -23.15 1.15
C GLN A 79 9.56 -22.39 2.02
N ASP A 80 10.68 -21.98 1.40
CA ASP A 80 11.65 -21.14 2.08
C ASP A 80 11.04 -19.81 2.55
N LYS A 81 11.43 -19.39 3.76
CA LYS A 81 10.92 -18.18 4.42
C LYS A 81 11.31 -16.93 3.64
N GLY A 82 12.47 -16.93 2.98
CA GLY A 82 12.91 -15.81 2.13
C GLY A 82 11.93 -15.56 0.98
N SER A 83 11.42 -16.63 0.38
CA SER A 83 10.43 -16.54 -0.70
C SER A 83 9.08 -15.97 -0.23
N ILE A 84 8.68 -16.25 1.02
CA ILE A 84 7.47 -15.67 1.61
C ILE A 84 7.64 -14.16 1.85
N TRP A 85 8.79 -13.75 2.38
CA TRP A 85 9.11 -12.34 2.58
C TRP A 85 9.17 -11.56 1.26
N LEU A 86 9.79 -12.14 0.22
CA LEU A 86 9.76 -11.56 -1.13
C LEU A 86 8.34 -11.42 -1.65
N GLY A 87 7.46 -12.41 -1.42
CA GLY A 87 6.05 -12.32 -1.78
C GLY A 87 5.32 -11.14 -1.12
N LYS A 88 5.63 -10.85 0.15
CA LYS A 88 5.09 -9.69 0.88
C LYS A 88 5.60 -8.37 0.33
N ILE A 89 6.89 -8.27 0.03
CA ILE A 89 7.48 -7.07 -0.57
C ILE A 89 6.83 -6.80 -1.93
N LEU A 90 6.73 -7.83 -2.79
CA LEU A 90 6.07 -7.71 -4.10
C LEU A 90 4.60 -7.31 -3.97
N TYR A 91 3.87 -7.86 -3.00
CA TYR A 91 2.50 -7.45 -2.70
C TYR A 91 2.42 -5.94 -2.38
N ILE A 92 3.26 -5.45 -1.47
CA ILE A 92 3.30 -4.02 -1.10
C ILE A 92 3.69 -3.16 -2.32
N SER A 93 4.65 -3.60 -3.12
CA SER A 93 5.07 -2.91 -4.35
C SER A 93 3.93 -2.80 -5.38
N ILE A 94 3.13 -3.85 -5.56
CA ILE A 94 1.96 -3.80 -6.47
C ILE A 94 0.94 -2.76 -5.99
N LEU A 95 0.66 -2.73 -4.68
CA LEU A 95 -0.25 -1.73 -4.10
C LEU A 95 0.30 -0.30 -4.24
N LEU A 96 1.62 -0.12 -4.05
CA LEU A 96 2.29 1.16 -4.26
C LEU A 96 2.16 1.64 -5.71
N ILE A 97 2.45 0.78 -6.68
CA ILE A 97 2.31 1.11 -8.10
C ILE A 97 0.87 1.53 -8.40
N PHE A 98 -0.11 0.79 -7.89
CA PHE A 98 -1.51 1.10 -8.10
C PHE A 98 -1.91 2.46 -7.52
N THR A 99 -1.47 2.80 -6.30
CA THR A 99 -1.74 4.13 -5.72
C THR A 99 -1.06 5.24 -6.51
N SER A 100 0.18 5.01 -6.97
CA SER A 100 0.94 6.01 -7.72
C SER A 100 0.33 6.26 -9.10
N LEU A 101 -0.26 5.25 -9.72
CA LEU A 101 -1.04 5.42 -10.96
C LEU A 101 -2.32 6.23 -10.73
N ILE A 102 -3.05 5.98 -9.64
CA ILE A 102 -4.22 6.79 -9.27
C ILE A 102 -3.79 8.26 -9.05
N PHE A 103 -2.69 8.48 -8.35
CA PHE A 103 -2.14 9.81 -8.13
C PHE A 103 -1.74 10.48 -9.46
N MET A 104 -1.06 9.76 -10.35
CA MET A 104 -0.65 10.28 -11.67
C MET A 104 -1.84 10.65 -12.55
N ILE A 105 -2.95 9.90 -12.49
CA ILE A 105 -4.16 10.24 -13.25
C ILE A 105 -4.86 11.45 -12.62
N GLY A 106 -4.94 11.50 -11.29
CA GLY A 106 -5.64 12.57 -10.59
C GLY A 106 -4.93 13.92 -10.65
N ILE A 107 -3.60 13.95 -10.71
CA ILE A 107 -2.85 15.21 -10.74
C ILE A 107 -3.04 16.01 -12.04
N VAL A 108 -3.50 15.37 -13.12
CA VAL A 108 -3.86 16.06 -14.37
C VAL A 108 -5.05 17.00 -14.16
N ILE A 109 -5.87 16.76 -13.14
CA ILE A 109 -7.12 17.48 -12.86
C ILE A 109 -6.91 18.60 -11.82
N VAL A 110 -5.74 18.65 -11.16
CA VAL A 110 -5.36 19.64 -10.13
C VAL A 110 -4.44 20.71 -10.72
#